data_AF-A0AAE0H9S0-F1
#
_entry.id   AF-A0AAE0H9S0-F1
#
_cell.length_a   1.000
_cell.length_b   1.000
_cell.length_c   1.000
_cell.angle_alpha   90.00
_cell.angle_beta   90.00
_cell.angle_gamma   90.00
#
_symmetry.space_group_name_H-M   'P 1'
#
loop_
_entity.id
_entity.type
_entity.pdbx_description
1 polymer ?
#
loop_
_entity_poly.entity_id
_entity_poly.type
_entity_poly.pdbx_seq_one_letter_code
_entity_poly.pdbx_strand_id
1 'polypeptide(L)'
;MWEFVMERAKRPRPRSLIWHPHPRACFGCFRIREKRHFSDKQYRLSRKLCSGEYWRRRCWECLRRFYHPQLADADARARFHRQVLCETCNCLRYVDEDCHGCELKSEQIAEWTRLKRQKAEAKRKAVCMWDSDYIMPSWLNEEDTATEPDQAAVTEAGKTAVEGRN
;
A
#
# COMPACT_ATOMS: atom_id res chain seq x y z
N MET A 1 -13.18 -26.76 -21.63
CA MET A 1 -12.96 -25.39 -21.09
C MET A 1 -11.50 -24.92 -21.16
N TRP A 2 -10.49 -25.79 -21.01
CA TRP A 2 -9.06 -25.42 -21.13
C TRP A 2 -8.63 -25.07 -22.57
N GLU A 3 -9.09 -25.81 -23.56
CA GLU A 3 -8.73 -25.60 -24.98
C GLU A 3 -9.09 -24.19 -25.49
N PHE A 4 -10.22 -23.66 -25.02
CA PHE A 4 -10.69 -22.30 -25.33
C PHE A 4 -9.71 -21.19 -24.90
N VAL A 5 -8.98 -21.38 -23.78
CA VAL A 5 -8.00 -20.42 -23.28
C VAL A 5 -6.77 -20.37 -24.20
N MET A 6 -6.33 -21.52 -24.70
CA MET A 6 -5.18 -21.64 -25.60
C MET A 6 -5.51 -21.18 -27.02
N GLU A 7 -6.75 -21.41 -27.48
CA GLU A 7 -7.22 -20.98 -28.80
C GLU A 7 -7.29 -19.45 -28.93
N ARG A 8 -7.66 -18.76 -27.84
CA ARG A 8 -7.68 -17.28 -27.79
C ARG A 8 -6.29 -16.66 -27.84
N ALA A 9 -5.24 -17.40 -27.46
CA ALA A 9 -3.85 -16.95 -27.55
C ALA A 9 -3.30 -16.97 -28.98
N LYS A 10 -3.93 -17.70 -29.91
CA LYS A 10 -3.49 -17.83 -31.30
C LYS A 10 -3.99 -16.70 -32.22
N ARG A 11 -4.90 -15.83 -31.79
CA ARG A 11 -5.45 -14.77 -32.65
C ARG A 11 -4.48 -13.59 -32.78
N PRO A 12 -4.05 -13.20 -34.00
CA PRO A 12 -3.22 -12.02 -34.20
C PRO A 12 -4.04 -10.76 -33.89
N ARG A 13 -3.44 -9.82 -33.15
CA ARG A 13 -4.05 -8.51 -32.85
C ARG A 13 -3.35 -7.39 -33.63
N PRO A 14 -4.09 -6.34 -34.02
CA PRO A 14 -3.56 -5.25 -34.84
C PRO A 14 -2.41 -4.52 -34.14
N ARG A 15 -1.39 -4.17 -34.94
CA ARG A 15 -0.13 -3.52 -34.54
C ARG A 15 -0.38 -2.05 -34.15
N SER A 16 -0.68 -1.78 -32.89
CA SER A 16 -0.51 -0.44 -32.31
C SER A 16 0.89 -0.30 -31.72
N LEU A 17 1.58 0.83 -32.01
CA LEU A 17 2.82 1.36 -31.41
C LEU A 17 3.63 0.37 -30.56
N ILE A 18 4.80 -0.01 -31.08
CA ILE A 18 5.65 -1.12 -30.65
C ILE A 18 6.18 -0.90 -29.23
N TRP A 19 5.35 -1.15 -28.24
CA TRP A 19 5.80 -1.46 -26.89
C TRP A 19 6.34 -2.88 -26.91
N HIS A 20 7.67 -3.01 -26.97
CA HIS A 20 8.29 -4.33 -26.85
C HIS A 20 7.89 -4.93 -25.50
N PRO A 21 7.20 -6.08 -25.49
CA PRO A 21 6.79 -6.68 -24.24
C PRO A 21 8.03 -7.21 -23.52
N HIS A 22 8.45 -6.52 -22.45
CA HIS A 22 9.57 -6.97 -21.62
C HIS A 22 9.34 -8.40 -21.11
N PRO A 23 10.37 -9.26 -21.14
CA PRO A 23 10.29 -10.58 -20.56
C PRO A 23 10.06 -10.47 -19.04
N ARG A 24 9.38 -11.47 -18.46
CA ARG A 24 9.01 -11.48 -17.04
C ARG A 24 9.35 -12.82 -16.41
N ALA A 25 9.70 -12.80 -15.13
CA ALA A 25 9.93 -14.01 -14.36
C ALA A 25 8.62 -14.77 -14.11
N CYS A 26 8.65 -16.09 -14.32
CA CYS A 26 7.63 -17.03 -13.87
C CYS A 26 7.92 -17.43 -12.42
N PHE A 27 6.93 -17.31 -11.54
CA PHE A 27 7.08 -17.69 -10.12
C PHE A 27 6.85 -19.19 -9.87
N GLY A 28 6.37 -19.94 -10.86
CA GLY A 28 6.25 -21.39 -10.74
C GLY A 28 7.56 -22.14 -11.02
N CYS A 29 8.44 -21.58 -11.86
CA CYS A 29 9.68 -22.24 -12.28
C CYS A 29 10.93 -21.35 -12.26
N PHE A 30 10.81 -20.11 -11.78
CA PHE A 30 11.89 -19.11 -11.65
C PHE A 30 12.64 -18.78 -12.94
N ARG A 31 12.05 -19.08 -14.11
CA ARG A 31 12.63 -18.73 -15.41
C ARG A 31 12.09 -17.40 -15.93
N ILE A 32 12.96 -16.61 -16.55
CA ILE A 32 12.57 -15.45 -17.34
C ILE A 32 11.94 -15.94 -18.64
N ARG A 33 10.72 -15.50 -18.94
CA ARG A 33 9.96 -15.91 -20.12
C ARG A 33 9.41 -14.69 -20.87
N GLU A 34 9.30 -14.82 -22.18
CA GLU A 34 8.64 -13.82 -23.01
C GLU A 34 7.12 -13.78 -22.76
N LYS A 35 6.47 -12.66 -23.15
CA LYS A 35 5.01 -12.46 -22.99
C LYS A 35 4.17 -13.62 -23.52
N ARG A 36 4.53 -14.25 -24.65
CA ARG A 36 3.79 -15.37 -25.25
C ARG A 36 3.60 -16.57 -24.31
N HIS A 37 4.48 -16.70 -23.31
CA HIS A 37 4.41 -17.78 -22.33
C HIS A 37 3.46 -17.51 -21.16
N PHE A 38 2.85 -16.32 -21.09
CA PHE A 38 1.93 -15.93 -20.03
C PHE A 38 0.54 -15.67 -20.60
N SER A 39 -0.47 -15.76 -19.73
CA SER A 39 -1.78 -15.24 -20.09
C SER A 39 -1.74 -13.72 -20.21
N ASP A 40 -2.47 -13.19 -21.18
CA ASP A 40 -2.63 -11.75 -21.39
C ASP A 40 -3.13 -11.05 -20.12
N LYS A 41 -4.00 -11.72 -19.34
CA LYS A 41 -4.52 -11.25 -18.05
C LYS A 41 -3.40 -11.12 -17.01
N GLN A 42 -2.59 -12.16 -16.81
CA GLN A 42 -1.45 -12.10 -15.89
C GLN A 42 -0.44 -11.02 -16.31
N TYR A 43 -0.15 -10.91 -17.60
CA TYR A 43 0.81 -9.93 -18.11
C TYR A 43 0.33 -8.50 -17.85
N ARG A 44 -0.94 -8.18 -18.14
CA ARG A 44 -1.54 -6.85 -17.90
C ARG A 44 -1.63 -6.49 -16.42
N LEU A 45 -2.12 -7.40 -15.58
CA LEU A 45 -2.29 -7.14 -14.15
C LEU A 45 -0.97 -6.80 -13.48
N SER A 46 0.10 -7.42 -13.94
CA SER A 46 1.41 -7.26 -13.35
C SER A 46 2.16 -5.99 -13.73
N ARG A 47 1.52 -5.10 -14.49
CA ARG A 47 2.00 -3.74 -14.77
C ARG A 47 1.48 -2.73 -13.73
N LYS A 48 0.36 -3.02 -13.07
CA LYS A 48 -0.18 -2.14 -12.05
C LYS A 48 0.50 -2.46 -10.72
N LEU A 49 0.91 -1.43 -9.98
CA LEU A 49 1.31 -1.48 -8.57
C LEU A 49 0.11 -1.85 -7.66
N CYS A 50 -0.71 -2.80 -8.09
CA CYS A 50 -1.82 -3.29 -7.31
C CYS A 50 -1.22 -4.14 -6.19
N SER A 51 -1.34 -3.65 -4.97
CA SER A 51 -1.22 -4.42 -3.74
C SER A 51 -2.07 -5.70 -3.89
N GLY A 52 -1.41 -6.86 -3.91
CA GLY A 52 -2.05 -8.16 -4.08
C GLY A 52 -1.12 -9.24 -4.63
N GLU A 53 -1.62 -10.46 -4.75
CA GLU A 53 -0.88 -11.64 -5.24
C GLU A 53 -0.54 -11.60 -6.75
N TYR A 54 -0.59 -10.43 -7.39
CA TYR A 54 -0.29 -10.27 -8.82
C TYR A 54 1.17 -10.59 -9.17
N TRP A 55 2.03 -10.73 -8.15
CA TRP A 55 3.37 -11.28 -8.29
C TRP A 55 3.36 -12.77 -8.64
N ARG A 56 2.32 -13.56 -8.31
CA ARG A 56 2.19 -15.01 -8.57
C ARG A 56 1.93 -15.36 -10.05
N ARG A 57 2.69 -14.77 -10.97
CA ARG A 57 2.63 -15.04 -12.41
C ARG A 57 3.16 -16.44 -12.70
N ARG A 58 2.46 -17.16 -13.59
CA ARG A 58 2.83 -18.52 -14.00
C ARG A 58 2.86 -18.60 -15.52
N CYS A 59 3.90 -19.20 -16.08
CA CYS A 59 3.91 -19.51 -17.50
C CYS A 59 2.90 -20.63 -17.80
N TRP A 60 2.54 -20.79 -19.08
CA TRP A 60 1.61 -21.83 -19.54
C TRP A 60 2.06 -23.24 -19.16
N GLU A 61 3.36 -23.52 -19.18
CA GLU A 61 3.91 -24.81 -18.75
C GLU A 61 3.62 -25.09 -17.28
N CYS A 62 3.89 -24.13 -16.38
CA CYS A 62 3.57 -24.26 -14.96
C CYS A 62 2.06 -24.38 -14.73
N LEU A 63 1.24 -23.60 -15.45
CA LEU A 63 -0.21 -23.73 -15.37
C LEU A 63 -0.69 -25.12 -15.80
N ARG A 64 -0.11 -25.68 -16.87
CA ARG A 64 -0.39 -27.05 -17.31
C ARG A 64 0.01 -28.06 -16.23
N ARG A 65 1.21 -27.94 -15.67
CA ARG A 65 1.69 -28.83 -14.59
C ARG A 65 0.85 -28.75 -13.32
N PHE A 66 0.20 -27.64 -13.02
CA PHE A 66 -0.57 -27.51 -11.78
C PHE A 66 -2.07 -27.83 -11.94
N TYR A 67 -2.63 -27.61 -13.13
CA TYR A 67 -4.09 -27.62 -13.32
C TYR A 67 -4.56 -28.53 -14.47
N HIS A 68 -3.67 -29.27 -15.14
CA HIS A 68 -4.08 -30.21 -16.17
C HIS A 68 -4.66 -31.49 -15.55
N PRO A 69 -5.85 -31.97 -15.92
CA PRO A 69 -6.52 -33.09 -15.24
C PRO A 69 -5.67 -34.36 -15.10
N GLN A 70 -4.86 -34.66 -16.12
CA GLN A 70 -4.05 -35.89 -16.18
C GLN A 70 -2.55 -35.68 -15.86
N LEU A 71 -2.07 -34.44 -15.91
CA LEU A 71 -0.64 -34.12 -15.76
C LEU A 71 -0.38 -33.24 -14.53
N ALA A 72 -1.41 -33.00 -13.72
CA ALA A 72 -1.33 -32.16 -12.55
C ALA A 72 -0.47 -32.85 -11.49
N ASP A 73 0.60 -32.18 -11.11
CA ASP A 73 1.42 -32.54 -9.97
C ASP A 73 0.86 -31.81 -8.74
N ALA A 74 0.08 -32.55 -7.95
CA ALA A 74 -0.60 -32.03 -6.77
C ALA A 74 0.41 -31.49 -5.73
N ASP A 75 1.56 -32.14 -5.57
CA ASP A 75 2.60 -31.75 -4.64
C ASP A 75 3.31 -30.48 -5.09
N ALA A 76 3.60 -30.35 -6.38
CA ALA A 76 4.15 -29.10 -6.93
C ALA A 76 3.15 -27.94 -6.78
N ARG A 77 1.84 -28.21 -6.94
CA ARG A 77 0.79 -27.22 -6.68
C ARG A 77 0.72 -26.84 -5.20
N ALA A 78 0.76 -27.81 -4.28
CA ALA A 78 0.73 -27.56 -2.84
C ALA A 78 1.95 -26.74 -2.39
N ARG A 79 3.16 -27.12 -2.81
CA ARG A 79 4.39 -26.35 -2.57
C ARG A 79 4.29 -24.92 -3.09
N PHE A 80 3.75 -24.74 -4.29
CA PHE A 80 3.54 -23.41 -4.84
C PHE A 80 2.59 -22.55 -4.00
N HIS A 81 1.50 -23.12 -3.49
CA HIS A 81 0.55 -22.37 -2.64
C HIS A 81 1.16 -21.96 -1.29
N ARG A 82 2.16 -22.70 -0.81
CA ARG A 82 2.96 -22.34 0.38
C ARG A 82 3.99 -21.25 0.11
N GLN A 83 4.23 -20.84 -1.13
CA GLN A 83 5.19 -19.77 -1.41
C GLN A 83 4.58 -18.39 -1.14
N VAL A 84 5.30 -17.57 -0.38
CA VAL A 84 4.96 -16.18 -0.06
C VAL A 84 6.16 -15.29 -0.27
N LEU A 85 5.93 -13.99 -0.44
CA LEU A 85 7.00 -13.00 -0.38
C LEU A 85 7.19 -12.57 1.06
N CYS A 86 8.44 -12.48 1.50
CA CYS A 86 8.78 -11.87 2.78
C CYS A 86 8.40 -10.39 2.76
N GLU A 87 7.69 -9.93 3.78
CA GLU A 87 7.25 -8.53 3.89
C GLU A 87 8.43 -7.56 4.06
N THR A 88 9.53 -8.03 4.64
CA THR A 88 10.72 -7.22 4.93
C THR A 88 11.62 -7.05 3.71
N CYS A 89 12.04 -8.17 3.10
CA CYS A 89 13.04 -8.16 2.02
C CYS A 89 12.47 -8.46 0.62
N ASN A 90 11.17 -8.78 0.53
CA ASN A 90 10.49 -9.18 -0.72
C ASN A 90 11.12 -10.39 -1.43
N CYS A 91 11.94 -11.19 -0.74
CA CYS A 91 12.40 -12.47 -1.25
C CYS A 91 11.28 -13.51 -1.17
N LEU A 92 11.34 -14.50 -2.05
CA LEU A 92 10.43 -15.64 -1.98
C LEU A 92 10.85 -16.57 -0.86
N ARG A 93 9.89 -17.01 -0.05
CA ARG A 93 10.06 -18.03 0.99
C ARG A 93 8.86 -18.97 1.02
N TYR A 94 8.98 -20.09 1.70
CA TYR A 94 7.83 -20.89 2.09
C TYR A 94 7.21 -20.33 3.39
N VAL A 95 5.90 -20.47 3.57
CA VAL A 95 5.18 -19.96 4.75
C VAL A 95 5.74 -20.55 6.04
N ASP A 96 6.10 -21.83 5.98
CA ASP A 96 6.64 -22.68 7.04
C ASP A 96 8.15 -22.54 7.25
N GLU A 97 8.85 -21.77 6.41
CA GLU A 97 10.30 -21.56 6.50
C GLU A 97 10.64 -20.11 6.82
N ASP A 98 11.76 -19.94 7.52
CA ASP A 98 12.39 -18.64 7.75
C ASP A 98 12.92 -18.06 6.44
N CYS A 99 12.96 -16.73 6.37
CA CYS A 99 13.42 -16.07 5.16
C CYS A 99 14.95 -16.04 5.11
N HIS A 100 15.56 -16.92 4.32
CA HIS A 100 17.02 -16.91 4.09
C HIS A 100 17.58 -15.54 3.66
N GLY A 101 16.82 -14.76 2.88
CA GLY A 101 17.23 -13.41 2.49
C GLY A 101 17.33 -12.44 3.69
N CYS A 102 16.48 -12.63 4.70
CA CYS A 102 16.55 -11.88 5.95
C CYS A 102 17.64 -12.40 6.88
N GLU A 103 17.90 -13.70 6.91
CA GLU A 103 19.00 -14.27 7.70
C GLU A 103 20.35 -13.72 7.24
N LEU A 104 20.61 -13.78 5.93
CA LEU A 104 21.86 -13.32 5.32
C LEU A 104 22.07 -11.79 5.42
N LYS A 105 20.98 -11.03 5.47
CA LYS A 105 21.02 -9.54 5.50
C LYS A 105 20.53 -8.97 6.82
N SER A 106 20.55 -9.75 7.89
CA SER A 106 19.98 -9.39 9.18
C SER A 106 20.54 -8.07 9.71
N GLU A 107 21.86 -7.90 9.64
CA GLU A 107 22.56 -6.67 10.05
C GLU A 107 22.14 -5.45 9.19
N GLN A 108 22.13 -5.60 7.86
CA GLN A 108 21.73 -4.52 6.94
C GLN A 108 20.26 -4.11 7.16
N ILE A 109 19.38 -5.09 7.41
CA ILE A 109 17.97 -4.85 7.70
C ILE A 109 17.83 -4.11 9.03
N ALA A 110 18.58 -4.52 10.06
CA ALA A 110 18.57 -3.87 11.37
C ALA A 110 19.05 -2.41 11.28
N GLU A 111 20.13 -2.16 10.56
CA GLU A 111 20.64 -0.81 10.32
C GLU A 111 19.62 0.04 9.56
N TRP A 112 19.03 -0.50 8.49
CA TRP A 112 18.03 0.25 7.71
C TRP A 112 16.78 0.55 8.53
N THR A 113 16.38 -0.36 9.40
CA THR A 113 15.27 -0.16 10.34
C THR A 113 15.58 0.93 11.36
N ARG A 114 16.81 0.95 11.90
CA ARG A 114 17.29 2.02 12.79
C ARG A 114 17.25 3.38 12.11
N LEU A 115 17.77 3.47 10.88
CA LEU A 115 17.77 4.71 10.08
C LEU A 115 16.35 5.20 9.78
N LYS A 116 15.43 4.30 9.43
CA LYS A 116 14.01 4.64 9.24
C LYS A 116 13.38 5.22 10.50
N ARG A 117 13.66 4.62 11.67
CA ARG A 117 13.15 5.10 12.96
C ARG A 117 13.70 6.50 13.30
N GLN A 118 15.01 6.70 13.17
CA GLN A 118 15.63 8.02 13.38
C GLN A 118 15.03 9.08 12.47
N LYS A 119 14.83 8.75 11.18
CA LYS A 119 14.19 9.67 10.22
C LYS A 119 12.74 9.99 10.58
N ALA A 120 11.99 9.00 11.06
CA ALA A 120 10.60 9.19 11.51
C ALA A 120 10.52 10.07 12.77
N GLU A 121 11.41 9.86 13.74
CA GLU A 121 11.51 10.68 14.96
C GLU A 121 11.92 12.12 14.63
N ALA A 122 12.91 12.31 13.76
CA ALA A 122 13.30 13.63 13.26
C ALA A 122 12.13 14.34 12.56
N LYS A 123 11.37 13.63 11.72
CA LYS A 123 10.17 14.18 11.07
C LYS A 123 9.10 14.57 12.08
N ARG A 124 8.85 13.75 13.12
CA ARG A 124 7.89 14.08 14.18
C ARG A 124 8.31 15.32 14.98
N LYS A 125 9.58 15.43 15.35
CA LYS A 125 10.14 16.62 16.03
C LYS A 125 10.02 17.86 15.17
N ALA A 126 10.32 17.74 13.88
CA ALA A 126 10.13 18.83 12.94
C ALA A 126 8.67 19.28 12.94
N VAL A 127 7.69 18.38 12.75
CA VAL A 127 6.25 18.74 12.77
C VAL A 127 5.84 19.40 14.09
N CYS A 128 6.28 18.89 15.25
CA CYS A 128 5.95 19.49 16.56
C CYS A 128 6.56 20.90 16.75
N MET A 129 7.69 21.21 16.10
CA MET A 129 8.25 22.57 16.12
C MET A 129 7.41 23.57 15.31
N TRP A 130 6.66 23.11 14.31
CA TRP A 130 5.77 23.98 13.53
C TRP A 130 4.41 24.20 14.23
N ASP A 131 3.98 23.28 15.09
CA ASP A 131 2.73 23.42 15.87
C ASP A 131 2.91 24.21 17.19
N SER A 132 4.14 24.40 17.66
CA SER A 132 4.45 25.12 18.92
C SER A 132 4.36 26.65 18.78
N ASP A 133 4.58 27.20 17.59
CA ASP A 133 4.85 28.62 17.40
C ASP A 133 3.85 29.30 16.45
N TYR A 134 2.57 28.94 16.52
CA TYR A 134 1.54 29.97 16.36
C TYR A 134 1.37 30.70 17.70
N ILE A 135 2.50 31.23 18.21
CA ILE A 135 2.48 32.48 18.97
C ILE A 135 1.96 33.48 17.94
N MET A 136 0.64 33.73 17.92
CA MET A 136 0.10 34.90 17.25
C MET A 136 0.93 36.07 17.74
N PRO A 137 1.67 36.76 16.86
CA PRO A 137 2.44 37.90 17.29
C PRO A 137 1.51 38.84 18.06
N SER A 138 1.93 39.28 19.24
CA SER A 138 1.06 40.03 20.16
C SER A 138 0.51 41.33 19.58
N TRP A 139 1.02 41.79 18.44
CA TRP A 139 0.51 42.93 17.68
C TRP A 139 -0.80 42.64 16.92
N LEU A 140 -1.27 41.39 16.88
CA LEU A 140 -2.60 41.02 16.36
C LEU A 140 -3.70 41.00 17.44
N ASN A 141 -3.34 41.24 18.71
CA ASN A 141 -4.28 41.43 19.83
C ASN A 141 -4.37 42.90 20.25
N GLU A 142 -4.09 43.84 19.35
CA GLU A 142 -4.55 45.22 19.51
C GLU A 142 -6.06 45.25 19.18
N GLU A 143 -6.86 44.59 20.01
CA GLU A 143 -8.26 44.98 20.17
C GLU A 143 -8.24 46.35 20.83
N ASP A 144 -8.38 47.36 19.98
CA ASP A 144 -8.97 48.66 20.20
C ASP A 144 -9.44 48.88 21.65
N THR A 145 -8.61 49.58 22.42
CA THR A 145 -9.03 50.29 23.64
C THR A 145 -9.95 51.44 23.24
N ALA A 146 -11.15 51.11 22.78
CA ALA A 146 -12.24 52.04 22.65
C ALA A 146 -12.60 52.51 24.07
N THR A 147 -12.14 53.71 24.37
CA THR A 147 -12.46 54.48 25.57
C THR A 147 -13.95 54.82 25.50
N GLU A 148 -14.81 54.06 26.17
CA GLU A 148 -16.18 54.50 26.42
C GLU A 148 -16.22 55.45 27.63
N PRO A 149 -16.84 56.64 27.49
CA PRO A 149 -17.01 57.59 28.56
C PRO A 149 -18.16 57.21 29.49
N ASP A 150 -17.97 57.57 30.77
CA ASP A 150 -18.95 57.72 31.85
C ASP A 150 -20.43 57.61 31.45
N GLN A 151 -21.12 56.59 31.97
CA GLN A 151 -22.55 56.66 32.19
C GLN A 151 -22.91 56.39 33.66
N ALA A 152 -23.24 57.52 34.28
CA ALA A 152 -24.06 57.77 35.45
C ALA A 152 -24.90 56.60 35.99
N ALA A 153 -24.83 56.49 37.31
CA ALA A 153 -25.78 55.80 38.17
C ALA A 153 -27.24 56.17 37.84
N VAL A 154 -28.04 55.13 37.57
CA VAL A 154 -29.50 55.19 37.75
C VAL A 154 -29.88 54.02 38.64
N THR A 155 -30.09 54.35 39.91
CA THR A 155 -30.94 53.59 40.83
C THR A 155 -32.35 53.53 40.25
N GLU A 156 -32.98 52.36 40.23
CA GLU A 156 -34.37 52.25 40.70
C GLU A 156 -34.79 50.81 40.97
N ALA A 157 -35.66 50.71 41.97
CA ALA A 157 -36.19 49.50 42.56
C ALA A 157 -37.42 49.02 41.79
N GLY A 158 -37.74 47.73 41.93
CA GLY A 158 -39.13 47.32 41.96
C GLY A 158 -39.48 46.01 41.26
N LYS A 159 -40.01 45.14 42.10
CA LYS A 159 -41.28 44.43 41.90
C LYS A 159 -41.30 43.04 41.23
N THR A 160 -41.77 42.15 42.11
CA THR A 160 -42.87 41.18 41.94
C THR A 160 -42.57 39.80 41.38
N ALA A 161 -42.62 38.86 42.33
CA ALA A 161 -43.13 37.51 42.19
C ALA A 161 -44.40 37.42 41.33
N VAL A 162 -44.47 36.38 40.50
CA VAL A 162 -45.73 35.74 40.09
C VAL A 162 -45.50 34.22 39.97
N GLU A 163 -46.33 33.50 40.70
CA GLU A 163 -46.56 32.05 40.69
C GLU A 163 -47.16 31.54 39.37
N GLY A 164 -47.01 30.24 39.10
CA GLY A 164 -47.92 29.45 38.25
C GLY A 164 -47.18 28.39 37.41
N ARG A 165 -47.11 27.13 37.86
CA ARG A 165 -48.04 26.01 37.53
C ARG A 165 -48.35 25.86 36.04
N ASN A 166 -47.66 24.92 35.38
CA ASN A 166 -48.20 23.58 35.09
C ASN A 166 -47.07 22.62 34.73
#